data_AF-A0A9X5N5V1-F1
#
_entry.id   AF-A0A9X5N5V1-F1
#
_cell.length_a   1.000
_cell.length_b   1.000
_cell.length_c   1.000
_cell.angle_alpha   90.00
_cell.angle_beta   90.00
_cell.angle_gamma   90.00
#
_symmetry.space_group_name_H-M   'P 1'
#
loop_
_entity.id
_entity.type
_entity.pdbx_description
1 polymer ?
#
loop_
_entity_poly.entity_id
_entity_poly.type
_entity_poly.pdbx_seq_one_letter_code
_entity_poly.pdbx_strand_id
1 'polypeptide(L)'
;MDIGTNLINPESGWVRKYCKPANAGSFFKGVNLTGNTGWFPVGADYQAEGGNAFYATAAVPSPELSFTFFGTGLRIMAGHDTIPLSEYLVIKINGSEEQYVKIFSKTPPFTVVYENLKLENKEHTVTIRTSMGYTGKYTFLYAIDYFDPTQITKGVSLYKKQSGKIFVDDFDSINPEWIISPSDSFSIAARKGFIRLNHTADKDVMLLINKPEGDIAIQVIADYTPDVEGDKGGLIIYQNADNKIEFLESHSINSSKEHREWLATSTGEQWDFYSKVDATFDYADSDKLEATKIGVVLKKGVADPYKPLDIDRIIITSGHKLKLRQLFPNNRVILKDENGTTLSINQVGKLNTGIDINLPSLEFQGTIEVCDEQNSLIAEKKALFYGGDIYNMGSPLKIIMDSKELNDTDPTNLGNMIEGKRIIKMMVQNENSVAVHNLKISIEQYMERVGYTWADISLDKSNWADQIAIGTLGANSYSEFWVLVTKDLNYIGFEPILFNIKLQHD
;
A
#
# COMPACT_ATOMS: atom_id res chain seq x y z
N MET A 1 18.65 13.74 18.31
CA MET A 1 17.72 14.81 17.88
C MET A 1 17.90 15.95 18.86
N ASP A 2 17.78 17.21 18.45
CA ASP A 2 18.15 18.31 19.36
C ASP A 2 17.01 18.63 20.34
N ILE A 3 17.36 18.80 21.62
CA ILE A 3 16.48 19.32 22.68
C ILE A 3 15.88 20.65 22.20
N GLY A 4 14.58 20.85 22.43
CA GLY A 4 13.84 22.02 21.97
C GLY A 4 13.06 21.83 20.66
N THR A 5 13.19 20.66 20.02
CA THR A 5 12.38 20.29 18.84
C THR A 5 10.93 20.02 19.24
N ASN A 6 9.96 20.57 18.48
CA ASN A 6 8.55 20.23 18.61
C ASN A 6 8.25 18.96 17.80
N LEU A 7 7.87 17.87 18.47
CA LEU A 7 7.67 16.56 17.86
C LEU A 7 6.20 16.11 17.97
N ILE A 8 5.37 16.57 17.03
CA ILE A 8 3.90 16.33 17.04
C ILE A 8 3.54 14.84 16.91
N ASN A 9 4.35 14.06 16.19
CA ASN A 9 4.18 12.61 16.02
C ASN A 9 5.47 11.87 16.43
N PRO A 10 5.39 10.69 17.07
CA PRO A 10 6.58 9.90 17.36
C PRO A 10 7.27 9.45 16.07
N GLU A 11 8.59 9.37 16.10
CA GLU A 11 9.37 8.79 15.01
C GLU A 11 9.18 7.26 14.98
N SER A 12 9.48 6.62 13.84
CA SER A 12 9.36 5.16 13.71
C SER A 12 10.19 4.41 14.77
N GLY A 13 9.64 3.34 15.35
CA GLY A 13 10.24 2.58 16.45
C GLY A 13 10.09 3.23 17.83
N TRP A 14 9.60 4.47 17.91
CA TRP A 14 9.25 5.12 19.17
C TRP A 14 7.78 4.92 19.50
N VAL A 15 7.52 4.48 20.73
CA VAL A 15 6.16 4.37 21.27
C VAL A 15 5.85 5.63 22.07
N ARG A 16 4.80 6.35 21.68
CA ARG A 16 4.29 7.52 22.41
C ARG A 16 3.24 7.15 23.45
N LYS A 17 3.41 7.62 24.68
CA LYS A 17 2.39 7.64 25.72
C LYS A 17 2.02 9.07 26.06
N TYR A 18 0.84 9.48 25.57
CA TYR A 18 0.25 10.77 25.86
C TYR A 18 -0.12 10.93 27.33
N CYS A 19 0.07 12.11 27.89
CA CYS A 19 -0.40 12.49 29.22
C CYS A 19 -1.91 12.78 29.18
N LYS A 20 -2.71 11.71 29.12
CA LYS A 20 -4.19 11.74 29.05
C LYS A 20 -4.83 10.95 30.20
N PRO A 21 -6.09 11.23 30.59
CA PRO A 21 -6.77 10.55 31.70
C PRO A 21 -6.68 9.02 31.67
N ALA A 22 -6.91 8.36 30.53
CA ALA A 22 -6.84 6.90 30.43
C ALA A 22 -5.45 6.30 30.70
N ASN A 23 -4.39 7.11 30.58
CA ASN A 23 -3.02 6.67 30.86
C ASN A 23 -2.61 6.89 32.33
N ALA A 24 -3.41 7.64 33.11
CA ALA A 24 -3.23 7.78 34.54
C ALA A 24 -3.62 6.47 35.25
N GLY A 25 -2.76 5.98 36.14
CA GLY A 25 -2.94 4.71 36.85
C GLY A 25 -2.61 3.47 36.01
N SER A 26 -2.77 3.51 34.68
CA SER A 26 -2.41 2.39 33.79
C SER A 26 -0.91 2.40 33.44
N PHE A 27 -0.42 3.48 32.84
CA PHE A 27 0.99 3.67 32.49
C PHE A 27 1.69 4.60 33.49
N PHE A 28 1.10 5.76 33.76
CA PHE A 28 1.64 6.75 34.68
C PHE A 28 1.12 6.54 36.09
N LYS A 29 2.00 6.35 37.06
CA LYS A 29 1.70 6.34 38.49
C LYS A 29 1.96 7.74 39.08
N GLY A 30 1.29 8.07 40.18
CA GLY A 30 1.41 9.39 40.82
C GLY A 30 0.56 10.50 40.19
N VAL A 31 -0.31 10.16 39.23
CA VAL A 31 -1.30 11.08 38.65
C VAL A 31 -2.61 10.95 39.40
N ASN A 32 -3.13 12.06 39.91
CA ASN A 32 -4.34 12.12 40.70
C ASN A 32 -5.53 12.58 39.84
N LEU A 33 -6.58 11.78 39.79
CA LEU A 33 -7.80 12.05 39.01
C LEU A 33 -8.87 12.83 39.80
N THR A 34 -8.77 12.91 41.14
CA THR A 34 -9.88 13.36 42.01
C THR A 34 -9.47 14.21 43.22
N GLY A 35 -8.18 14.37 43.53
CA GLY A 35 -7.71 14.87 44.82
C GLY A 35 -6.90 16.17 44.82
N ASN A 36 -6.23 16.44 45.96
CA ASN A 36 -5.53 17.69 46.27
C ASN A 36 -3.99 17.54 46.33
N THR A 37 -3.43 16.42 45.87
CA THR A 37 -1.99 16.12 45.84
C THR A 37 -1.62 15.46 44.51
N GLY A 38 -0.56 15.86 43.83
CA GLY A 38 -0.13 15.15 42.61
C GLY A 38 0.18 15.97 41.37
N TRP A 39 0.44 15.20 40.31
CA TRP A 39 0.19 15.60 38.93
C TRP A 39 -1.28 15.40 38.60
N PHE A 40 -1.87 16.30 37.84
CA PHE A 40 -3.30 16.28 37.49
C PHE A 40 -3.49 16.27 35.98
N PRO A 41 -4.49 15.55 35.44
CA PRO A 41 -4.80 15.64 34.02
C PRO A 41 -5.56 16.93 33.70
N VAL A 42 -5.29 17.50 32.53
CA VAL A 42 -6.13 18.52 31.90
C VAL A 42 -6.55 18.04 30.51
N GLY A 43 -7.84 18.23 30.19
CA GLY A 43 -8.47 17.77 28.96
C GLY A 43 -9.08 16.36 29.05
N ALA A 44 -9.50 15.81 27.91
CA ALA A 44 -10.22 14.54 27.80
C ALA A 44 -9.60 13.62 26.75
N ASP A 45 -9.72 12.30 26.88
CA ASP A 45 -8.93 11.33 26.08
C ASP A 45 -8.99 11.51 24.57
N TYR A 46 -10.10 12.01 24.02
CA TYR A 46 -10.26 12.26 22.58
C TYR A 46 -9.46 13.47 22.04
N GLN A 47 -8.83 14.26 22.91
CA GLN A 47 -7.97 15.41 22.55
C GLN A 47 -6.47 15.14 22.80
N ALA A 48 -6.07 13.87 22.92
CA ALA A 48 -4.70 13.50 23.28
C ALA A 48 -3.62 14.13 22.38
N GLU A 49 -3.89 14.24 21.08
CA GLU A 49 -3.00 14.83 20.08
C GLU A 49 -3.12 16.37 19.99
N GLY A 50 -4.18 16.94 20.56
CA GLY A 50 -4.53 18.36 20.49
C GLY A 50 -4.08 19.21 21.69
N GLY A 51 -3.29 18.64 22.60
CA GLY A 51 -2.71 19.39 23.72
C GLY A 51 -3.21 19.00 25.13
N ASN A 52 -3.70 17.78 25.33
CA ASN A 52 -3.84 17.24 26.69
C ASN A 52 -2.48 17.17 27.39
N ALA A 53 -2.49 17.40 28.70
CA ALA A 53 -1.29 17.35 29.50
C ALA A 53 -1.58 16.85 30.92
N PHE A 54 -0.52 16.43 31.59
CA PHE A 54 -0.48 16.38 33.04
C PHE A 54 0.19 17.64 33.57
N TYR A 55 -0.32 18.21 34.65
CA TYR A 55 0.21 19.44 35.21
C TYR A 55 0.44 19.34 36.72
N ALA A 56 1.48 20.01 37.18
CA ALA A 56 1.77 20.25 38.60
C ALA A 56 1.48 21.72 38.96
N THR A 57 1.11 22.01 40.21
CA THR A 57 0.71 23.36 40.66
C THR A 57 1.51 23.84 41.89
N ALA A 58 1.63 25.16 42.08
CA ALA A 58 2.27 25.72 43.27
C ALA A 58 1.52 25.44 44.58
N ALA A 59 0.19 25.32 44.53
CA ALA A 59 -0.66 25.11 45.71
C ALA A 59 -0.50 23.71 46.31
N VAL A 60 0.08 22.80 45.53
CA VAL A 60 0.14 21.37 45.82
C VAL A 60 1.52 20.87 45.37
N PRO A 61 2.50 20.74 46.28
CA PRO A 61 3.83 20.24 45.94
C PRO A 61 3.71 18.92 45.21
N SER A 62 4.43 18.75 44.09
CA SER A 62 4.33 17.57 43.22
C SER A 62 4.94 16.34 43.90
N PRO A 63 4.14 15.34 44.37
CA PRO A 63 4.64 14.01 44.58
C PRO A 63 5.02 13.42 43.21
N GLU A 64 6.08 12.63 43.18
CA GLU A 64 6.68 12.10 41.95
C GLU A 64 5.65 11.42 41.03
N LEU A 65 5.75 11.69 39.73
CA LEU A 65 5.15 10.89 38.68
C LEU A 65 6.14 9.81 38.27
N SER A 66 5.67 8.58 38.07
CA SER A 66 6.54 7.48 37.63
C SER A 66 5.91 6.59 36.58
N PHE A 67 6.76 5.92 35.80
CA PHE A 67 6.34 4.95 34.79
C PHE A 67 7.49 3.97 34.53
N THR A 68 7.13 2.85 33.90
CA THR A 68 8.07 1.81 33.51
C THR A 68 7.94 1.53 32.01
N PHE A 69 9.06 1.30 31.34
CA PHE A 69 9.08 0.92 29.92
C PHE A 69 10.21 -0.07 29.65
N PHE A 70 10.11 -0.85 28.58
CA PHE A 70 11.20 -1.67 28.06
C PHE A 70 11.76 -1.01 26.81
N GLY A 71 13.09 -0.87 26.70
CA GLY A 71 13.68 -0.25 25.50
C GLY A 71 15.08 0.33 25.69
N THR A 72 15.58 1.04 24.69
CA THR A 72 16.93 1.65 24.68
C THR A 72 16.93 3.18 24.60
N GLY A 73 15.75 3.80 24.47
CA GLY A 73 15.62 5.25 24.32
C GLY A 73 14.46 5.83 25.13
N LEU A 74 14.63 7.06 25.61
CA LEU A 74 13.63 7.82 26.34
C LEU A 74 13.62 9.29 25.89
N ARG A 75 12.43 9.85 25.69
CA ARG A 75 12.19 11.29 25.50
C ARG A 75 11.05 11.75 26.39
N ILE A 76 11.18 12.96 26.93
CA ILE A 76 10.13 13.62 27.72
C ILE A 76 9.72 14.89 27.01
N MET A 77 8.42 15.09 26.89
CA MET A 77 7.84 16.23 26.18
C MET A 77 7.06 17.14 27.11
N ALA A 78 7.38 18.42 27.05
CA ALA A 78 6.73 19.47 27.80
C ALA A 78 6.42 20.65 26.87
N GLY A 79 5.67 21.63 27.38
CA GLY A 79 5.32 22.84 26.63
C GLY A 79 4.71 23.86 27.58
N HIS A 80 5.01 25.14 27.38
CA HIS A 80 4.57 26.19 28.30
C HIS A 80 4.35 27.50 27.55
N ASP A 81 3.12 28.02 27.56
CA ASP A 81 2.84 29.36 27.00
C ASP A 81 3.41 30.48 27.89
N THR A 82 3.46 30.24 29.21
CA THR A 82 3.91 31.19 30.24
C THR A 82 5.07 30.64 31.05
N ILE A 83 5.50 31.36 32.09
CA ILE A 83 6.59 30.91 32.98
C ILE A 83 6.15 29.62 33.69
N PRO A 84 6.90 28.50 33.55
CA PRO A 84 6.57 27.25 34.21
C PRO A 84 6.65 27.39 35.74
N LEU A 85 5.93 26.53 36.46
CA LEU A 85 5.97 26.48 37.94
C LEU A 85 7.41 26.35 38.44
N SER A 86 8.17 25.45 37.85
CA SER A 86 9.57 25.21 38.17
C SER A 86 10.43 25.41 36.93
N GLU A 87 11.65 25.92 37.11
CA GLU A 87 12.63 26.05 36.01
C GLU A 87 13.19 24.68 35.59
N TYR A 88 13.08 23.66 36.45
CA TYR A 88 13.63 22.33 36.20
C TYR A 88 12.64 21.21 36.47
N LEU A 89 12.65 20.21 35.59
CA LEU A 89 12.22 18.86 35.90
C LEU A 89 13.38 18.09 36.53
N VAL A 90 13.10 17.31 37.57
CA VAL A 90 14.05 16.40 38.17
C VAL A 90 13.67 14.99 37.76
N ILE A 91 14.58 14.31 37.06
CA ILE A 91 14.37 12.99 36.49
C ILE A 91 15.31 11.99 37.15
N LYS A 92 14.80 10.80 37.46
CA LYS A 92 15.59 9.66 37.91
C LYS A 92 15.29 8.46 37.02
N ILE A 93 16.32 7.73 36.59
CA ILE A 93 16.17 6.51 35.79
C ILE A 93 16.83 5.35 36.54
N ASN A 94 16.08 4.28 36.83
CA ASN A 94 16.55 3.10 37.57
C ASN A 94 17.19 3.42 38.93
N GLY A 95 16.74 4.48 39.59
CA GLY A 95 17.34 4.90 40.86
C GLY A 95 18.71 5.57 40.75
N SER A 96 19.12 6.01 39.55
CA SER A 96 20.34 6.81 39.31
C SER A 96 20.38 8.13 40.09
N GLU A 97 21.47 8.88 39.98
CA GLU A 97 21.49 10.29 40.42
C GLU A 97 20.41 11.12 39.71
N GLU A 98 19.94 12.15 40.40
CA GLU A 98 18.92 13.08 39.91
C GLU A 98 19.47 13.94 38.77
N GLN A 99 18.74 13.99 37.67
CA GLN A 99 19.06 14.83 36.52
C GLN A 99 18.13 16.04 36.49
N TYR A 100 18.73 17.23 36.45
CA TYR A 100 18.00 18.50 36.43
C TYR A 100 17.89 18.98 34.98
N VAL A 101 16.67 18.90 34.44
CA VAL A 101 16.36 19.28 33.06
C VAL A 101 15.66 20.62 33.03
N LYS A 102 16.33 21.60 32.43
CA LYS A 102 15.79 22.95 32.29
C LYS A 102 14.60 22.96 31.33
N ILE A 103 13.53 23.63 31.75
CA ILE A 103 12.33 23.87 30.92
C ILE A 103 12.13 25.36 30.67
N PHE A 104 11.60 25.69 29.51
CA PHE A 104 11.50 27.07 29.02
C PHE A 104 10.05 27.51 28.82
N SER A 105 9.79 28.79 29.07
CA SER A 105 8.53 29.44 28.71
C SER A 105 8.45 29.72 27.21
N LYS A 106 7.23 29.97 26.73
CA LYS A 106 6.91 30.18 25.30
C LYS A 106 7.36 29.03 24.40
N THR A 107 7.20 27.80 24.87
CA THR A 107 7.48 26.58 24.11
C THR A 107 6.17 25.90 23.71
N PRO A 108 6.02 25.43 22.46
CA PRO A 108 4.80 24.75 22.03
C PRO A 108 4.61 23.41 22.77
N PRO A 109 3.38 22.87 22.77
CA PRO A 109 3.13 21.48 23.17
C PRO A 109 4.06 20.51 22.45
N PHE A 110 4.37 19.37 23.07
CA PHE A 110 5.23 18.33 22.51
C PHE A 110 6.70 18.74 22.22
N THR A 111 7.21 19.76 22.91
CA THR A 111 8.63 20.12 22.85
C THR A 111 9.47 19.10 23.62
N VAL A 112 10.47 18.50 22.96
CA VAL A 112 11.40 17.56 23.59
C VAL A 112 12.30 18.32 24.57
N VAL A 113 12.13 18.07 25.87
CA VAL A 113 12.93 18.71 26.93
C VAL A 113 14.04 17.81 27.47
N TYR A 114 13.90 16.50 27.28
CA TYR A 114 14.91 15.51 27.64
C TYR A 114 14.97 14.42 26.57
N GLU A 115 16.18 13.97 26.24
CA GLU A 115 16.43 12.84 25.36
C GLU A 115 17.60 12.01 25.90
N ASN A 116 17.44 10.69 25.96
CA ASN A 116 18.51 9.74 26.16
C ASN A 116 18.34 8.57 25.18
N LEU A 117 19.29 8.42 24.26
CA LEU A 117 19.25 7.42 23.17
C LEU A 117 20.10 6.18 23.45
N LYS A 118 20.73 6.10 24.63
CA LYS A 118 21.78 5.11 24.94
C LYS A 118 21.48 4.35 26.23
N LEU A 119 20.21 4.06 26.48
CA LEU A 119 19.83 3.19 27.58
C LEU A 119 20.06 1.72 27.20
N GLU A 120 20.35 0.88 28.19
CA GLU A 120 20.48 -0.56 27.99
C GLU A 120 19.14 -1.17 27.59
N ASN A 121 19.11 -2.17 26.69
CA ASN A 121 17.86 -2.80 26.25
C ASN A 121 17.24 -3.68 27.35
N LYS A 122 16.56 -3.06 28.31
CA LYS A 122 15.92 -3.71 29.46
C LYS A 122 14.72 -2.91 29.94
N GLU A 123 14.06 -3.40 30.99
CA GLU A 123 13.05 -2.63 31.69
C GLU A 123 13.69 -1.47 32.47
N HIS A 124 13.06 -0.30 32.37
CA HIS A 124 13.47 0.94 33.01
C HIS A 124 12.36 1.56 33.81
N THR A 125 12.66 1.99 35.03
CA THR A 125 11.74 2.76 35.88
C THR A 125 12.19 4.20 35.92
N VAL A 126 11.29 5.11 35.58
CA VAL A 126 11.54 6.56 35.53
C VAL A 126 10.67 7.26 36.57
N THR A 127 11.26 8.21 37.30
CA THR A 127 10.51 9.15 38.14
C THR A 127 10.76 10.58 37.67
N ILE A 128 9.71 11.41 37.73
CA ILE A 128 9.72 12.83 37.33
C ILE A 128 9.03 13.65 38.42
N ARG A 129 9.67 14.72 38.85
CA ARG A 129 9.06 15.74 39.71
C ARG A 129 9.52 17.14 39.30
N THR A 130 8.84 18.17 39.79
CA THR A 130 9.34 19.54 39.67
C THR A 130 10.44 19.81 40.72
N SER A 131 11.39 20.69 40.41
CA SER A 131 12.40 21.12 41.41
C SER A 131 11.81 22.13 42.39
N MET A 132 12.39 22.22 43.59
CA MET A 132 12.05 23.28 44.57
C MET A 132 12.49 24.65 44.03
N GLY A 133 11.72 25.71 44.35
CA GLY A 133 11.94 27.08 43.86
C GLY A 133 10.94 27.46 42.77
N TYR A 134 9.75 27.91 43.19
CA TYR A 134 8.63 28.16 42.28
C TYR A 134 8.68 29.58 41.68
N THR A 135 8.59 29.67 40.35
CA THR A 135 8.61 30.95 39.61
C THR A 135 7.33 31.21 38.81
N GLY A 136 6.57 30.16 38.47
CA GLY A 136 5.29 30.23 37.77
C GLY A 136 4.13 29.55 38.50
N LYS A 137 3.01 29.32 37.80
CA LYS A 137 1.81 28.67 38.37
C LYS A 137 1.72 27.18 38.07
N TYR A 138 2.07 26.76 36.85
CA TYR A 138 1.88 25.40 36.36
C TYR A 138 3.09 24.90 35.58
N THR A 139 3.42 23.61 35.70
CA THR A 139 4.35 22.92 34.79
C THR A 139 3.61 21.79 34.10
N PHE A 140 3.73 21.68 32.78
CA PHE A 140 2.99 20.73 31.96
C PHE A 140 3.91 19.65 31.36
N LEU A 141 3.43 18.41 31.34
CA LEU A 141 3.97 17.27 30.60
C LEU A 141 2.92 16.80 29.60
N TYR A 142 3.31 16.65 28.34
CA TYR A 142 2.40 16.30 27.25
C TYR A 142 2.50 14.83 26.83
N ALA A 143 3.72 14.29 26.79
CA ALA A 143 3.95 12.91 26.40
C ALA A 143 5.32 12.38 26.85
N ILE A 144 5.43 11.06 26.86
CA ILE A 144 6.68 10.32 26.92
C ILE A 144 6.80 9.50 25.64
N ASP A 145 7.96 9.56 24.98
CA ASP A 145 8.31 8.58 23.96
C ASP A 145 9.39 7.65 24.52
N TYR A 146 9.27 6.36 24.26
CA TYR A 146 10.34 5.41 24.51
C TYR A 146 10.61 4.56 23.28
N PHE A 147 11.87 4.24 23.04
CA PHE A 147 12.27 3.42 21.92
C PHE A 147 12.33 1.96 22.36
N ASP A 148 11.37 1.15 21.89
CA ASP A 148 11.31 -0.28 22.15
C ASP A 148 11.72 -1.04 20.88
N PRO A 149 12.93 -1.64 20.84
CA PRO A 149 13.41 -2.37 19.67
C PRO A 149 12.50 -3.54 19.25
N THR A 150 11.67 -4.05 20.16
CA THR A 150 10.72 -5.13 19.87
C THR A 150 9.47 -4.64 19.14
N GLN A 151 9.18 -3.33 19.20
CA GLN A 151 8.10 -2.66 18.46
C GLN A 151 8.57 -2.17 17.09
N ILE A 152 9.83 -2.43 16.73
CA ILE A 152 10.29 -2.29 15.35
C ILE A 152 9.54 -3.34 14.54
N THR A 153 8.52 -2.92 13.79
CA THR A 153 8.00 -3.71 12.70
C THR A 153 9.18 -4.09 11.82
N LYS A 154 9.45 -5.40 11.67
CA LYS A 154 10.44 -5.88 10.69
C LYS A 154 10.00 -5.32 9.35
N GLY A 155 10.70 -4.29 8.86
CA GLY A 155 10.32 -3.49 7.71
C GLY A 155 10.35 -4.33 6.43
N VAL A 156 9.27 -5.05 6.20
CA VAL A 156 8.97 -5.64 4.89
C VAL A 156 7.85 -4.82 4.28
N SER A 157 7.96 -4.58 2.98
CA SER A 157 6.94 -3.89 2.21
C SER A 157 6.32 -4.85 1.21
N LEU A 158 5.13 -4.51 0.75
CA LEU A 158 4.56 -5.14 -0.44
C LEU A 158 4.89 -4.27 -1.65
N TYR A 159 5.73 -4.79 -2.53
CA TYR A 159 6.05 -4.17 -3.81
C TYR A 159 5.33 -4.89 -4.93
N LYS A 160 4.86 -4.13 -5.92
CA LYS A 160 4.15 -4.67 -7.07
C LYS A 160 5.17 -5.31 -8.01
N LYS A 161 5.17 -6.64 -8.09
CA LYS A 161 6.01 -7.40 -9.00
C LYS A 161 5.46 -7.36 -10.41
N GLN A 162 4.16 -7.61 -10.58
CA GLN A 162 3.52 -7.66 -11.89
C GLN A 162 2.17 -6.94 -11.85
N SER A 163 1.86 -6.20 -12.91
CA SER A 163 0.54 -5.63 -13.13
C SER A 163 -0.36 -6.60 -13.87
N GLY A 164 -1.59 -6.76 -13.37
CA GLY A 164 -2.65 -7.50 -14.05
C GLY A 164 -3.57 -6.63 -14.90
N LYS A 165 -3.45 -5.29 -14.84
CA LYS A 165 -4.19 -4.38 -15.73
C LYS A 165 -3.84 -4.65 -17.20
N ILE A 166 -4.84 -4.95 -18.03
CA ILE A 166 -4.69 -5.04 -19.49
C ILE A 166 -5.38 -3.86 -20.16
N PHE A 167 -6.67 -3.67 -19.87
CA PHE A 167 -7.49 -2.65 -20.52
C PHE A 167 -8.60 -2.18 -19.57
N VAL A 168 -8.89 -0.88 -19.57
CA VAL A 168 -10.00 -0.28 -18.83
C VAL A 168 -10.60 0.81 -19.72
N ASP A 169 -11.92 0.80 -19.88
CA ASP A 169 -12.64 1.85 -20.59
C ASP A 169 -13.82 2.35 -19.75
N ASP A 170 -13.83 3.67 -19.56
CA ASP A 170 -14.84 4.44 -18.83
C ASP A 170 -15.83 5.14 -19.78
N PHE A 171 -15.68 4.92 -21.10
CA PHE A 171 -16.53 5.46 -22.15
C PHE A 171 -16.72 6.99 -22.16
N ASP A 172 -15.76 7.74 -21.61
CA ASP A 172 -15.63 9.18 -21.82
C ASP A 172 -15.41 9.53 -23.31
N SER A 173 -14.90 8.57 -24.09
CA SER A 173 -14.81 8.61 -25.56
C SER A 173 -14.85 7.19 -26.13
N ILE A 174 -15.17 7.01 -27.41
CA ILE A 174 -15.14 5.69 -28.05
C ILE A 174 -13.69 5.29 -28.32
N ASN A 175 -13.21 4.25 -27.62
CA ASN A 175 -11.90 3.67 -27.88
C ASN A 175 -11.89 2.92 -29.24
N PRO A 176 -10.92 3.17 -30.14
CA PRO A 176 -10.86 2.55 -31.46
C PRO A 176 -10.57 1.04 -31.45
N GLU A 177 -10.16 0.45 -30.31
CA GLU A 177 -9.98 -1.00 -30.20
C GLU A 177 -11.31 -1.76 -30.18
N TRP A 178 -12.42 -1.07 -29.89
CA TRP A 178 -13.75 -1.66 -29.94
C TRP A 178 -14.22 -1.93 -31.37
N ILE A 179 -14.62 -3.17 -31.60
CA ILE A 179 -15.36 -3.63 -32.76
C ILE A 179 -16.85 -3.50 -32.43
N ILE A 180 -17.49 -2.53 -33.08
CA ILE A 180 -18.87 -2.14 -32.84
C ILE A 180 -19.74 -2.62 -34.01
N SER A 181 -20.83 -3.34 -33.73
CA SER A 181 -21.75 -3.82 -34.76
C SER A 181 -23.18 -3.96 -34.24
N PRO A 182 -24.20 -3.38 -34.90
CA PRO A 182 -24.13 -2.39 -35.98
C PRO A 182 -23.65 -1.02 -35.47
N SER A 183 -22.91 -0.26 -36.28
CA SER A 183 -22.24 0.98 -35.83
C SER A 183 -23.20 2.11 -35.42
N ASP A 184 -24.45 2.10 -35.89
CA ASP A 184 -25.49 3.10 -35.60
C ASP A 184 -26.30 2.80 -34.33
N SER A 185 -26.05 1.65 -33.69
CA SER A 185 -26.79 1.18 -32.52
C SER A 185 -26.20 1.65 -31.19
N PHE A 186 -25.22 2.54 -31.21
CA PHE A 186 -24.41 2.95 -30.07
C PHE A 186 -24.44 4.46 -29.84
N SER A 187 -24.42 4.90 -28.58
CA SER A 187 -24.34 6.32 -28.24
C SER A 187 -23.59 6.57 -26.93
N ILE A 188 -22.53 7.37 -26.99
CA ILE A 188 -21.85 7.94 -25.81
C ILE A 188 -22.40 9.31 -25.39
N ALA A 189 -23.26 9.90 -26.23
CA ALA A 189 -23.88 11.20 -25.96
C ALA A 189 -25.17 11.09 -25.14
N ALA A 190 -25.79 9.90 -25.12
CA ALA A 190 -27.04 9.66 -24.40
C ALA A 190 -26.89 9.84 -22.88
N ARG A 191 -25.73 9.45 -22.34
CA ARG A 191 -25.39 9.54 -20.92
C ARG A 191 -23.87 9.66 -20.79
N LYS A 192 -23.38 10.75 -20.19
CA LYS A 192 -21.95 10.99 -20.01
C LYS A 192 -21.33 9.90 -19.13
N GLY A 193 -20.17 9.36 -19.54
CA GLY A 193 -19.47 8.28 -18.84
C GLY A 193 -20.07 6.90 -19.09
N PHE A 194 -20.94 6.77 -20.10
CA PHE A 194 -21.57 5.51 -20.45
C PHE A 194 -21.56 5.34 -21.98
N ILE A 195 -21.49 4.09 -22.44
CA ILE A 195 -21.89 3.73 -23.79
C ILE A 195 -23.26 3.04 -23.76
N ARG A 196 -24.22 3.62 -24.48
CA ARG A 196 -25.56 3.05 -24.65
C ARG A 196 -25.60 2.15 -25.87
N LEU A 197 -26.09 0.92 -25.70
CA LEU A 197 -26.47 -0.01 -26.76
C LEU A 197 -28.00 0.00 -26.92
N ASN A 198 -28.49 0.18 -28.14
CA ASN A 198 -29.92 0.13 -28.46
C ASN A 198 -30.23 -1.12 -29.29
N HIS A 199 -31.36 -1.79 -29.03
CA HIS A 199 -31.79 -2.93 -29.83
C HIS A 199 -31.97 -2.59 -31.31
N THR A 200 -31.71 -3.57 -32.17
CA THR A 200 -32.16 -3.55 -33.57
C THR A 200 -33.15 -4.67 -33.83
N ALA A 201 -33.98 -4.50 -34.86
CA ALA A 201 -35.03 -5.46 -35.18
C ALA A 201 -34.50 -6.81 -35.72
N ASP A 202 -33.38 -6.81 -36.43
CA ASP A 202 -32.91 -7.96 -37.20
C ASP A 202 -31.55 -8.51 -36.73
N LYS A 203 -30.73 -7.74 -36.01
CA LYS A 203 -29.35 -8.10 -35.63
C LYS A 203 -29.06 -7.90 -34.15
N ASP A 204 -28.28 -8.81 -33.60
CA ASP A 204 -27.70 -8.61 -32.27
C ASP A 204 -26.69 -7.45 -32.33
N VAL A 205 -26.64 -6.70 -31.25
CA VAL A 205 -25.76 -5.54 -31.10
C VAL A 205 -24.59 -5.97 -30.24
N MET A 206 -23.37 -5.86 -30.77
CA MET A 206 -22.16 -6.40 -30.16
C MET A 206 -21.10 -5.32 -30.03
N LEU A 207 -20.54 -5.22 -28.83
CA LEU A 207 -19.35 -4.46 -28.49
C LEU A 207 -18.24 -5.46 -28.17
N LEU A 208 -17.28 -5.64 -29.08
CA LEU A 208 -16.26 -6.68 -28.97
C LEU A 208 -14.86 -6.09 -28.99
N ILE A 209 -13.93 -6.71 -28.30
CA ILE A 209 -12.50 -6.46 -28.43
C ILE A 209 -11.79 -7.79 -28.70
N ASN A 210 -10.63 -7.74 -29.37
CA ASN A 210 -9.82 -8.94 -29.53
C ASN A 210 -9.45 -9.49 -28.14
N LYS A 211 -9.57 -10.80 -27.96
CA LYS A 211 -9.18 -11.43 -26.69
C LYS A 211 -7.67 -11.22 -26.49
N PRO A 212 -7.22 -10.67 -25.35
CA PRO A 212 -5.80 -10.61 -25.04
C PRO A 212 -5.20 -12.01 -24.86
N GLU A 213 -3.90 -12.14 -25.13
CA GLU A 213 -3.14 -13.37 -24.95
C GLU A 213 -3.14 -13.84 -23.48
N GLY A 214 -3.11 -15.16 -23.29
CA GLY A 214 -3.08 -15.79 -21.97
C GLY A 214 -4.43 -15.81 -21.25
N ASP A 215 -4.37 -16.13 -19.95
CA ASP A 215 -5.53 -16.14 -19.07
C ASP A 215 -5.96 -14.71 -18.73
N ILE A 216 -7.26 -14.43 -18.79
CA ILE A 216 -7.82 -13.11 -18.55
C ILE A 216 -9.05 -13.16 -17.67
N ALA A 217 -9.45 -11.99 -17.17
CA ALA A 217 -10.75 -11.75 -16.60
C ALA A 217 -11.34 -10.47 -17.22
N ILE A 218 -12.62 -10.50 -17.57
CA ILE A 218 -13.39 -9.34 -18.05
C ILE A 218 -14.56 -9.09 -17.11
N GLN A 219 -14.68 -7.84 -16.65
CA GLN A 219 -15.79 -7.35 -15.86
C GLN A 219 -16.50 -6.24 -16.62
N VAL A 220 -17.83 -6.30 -16.64
CA VAL A 220 -18.71 -5.30 -17.24
C VAL A 220 -19.60 -4.76 -16.14
N ILE A 221 -19.58 -3.44 -15.96
CA ILE A 221 -20.43 -2.71 -15.03
C ILE A 221 -21.47 -1.99 -15.87
N ALA A 222 -22.75 -2.35 -15.70
CA ALA A 222 -23.83 -1.89 -16.56
C ALA A 222 -25.13 -1.60 -15.79
N ASP A 223 -25.93 -0.73 -16.37
CA ASP A 223 -27.29 -0.40 -15.98
C ASP A 223 -28.24 -1.00 -17.03
N TYR A 224 -28.81 -2.15 -16.70
CA TYR A 224 -29.67 -2.92 -17.59
C TYR A 224 -30.62 -3.82 -16.78
N THR A 225 -31.92 -3.53 -16.89
CA THR A 225 -32.98 -4.26 -16.19
C THR A 225 -34.08 -4.65 -17.18
N PRO A 226 -34.04 -5.87 -17.75
CA PRO A 226 -35.04 -6.33 -18.70
C PRO A 226 -36.39 -6.60 -18.01
N ASP A 227 -37.44 -5.91 -18.48
CA ASP A 227 -38.79 -5.96 -17.89
C ASP A 227 -39.74 -6.92 -18.63
N VAL A 228 -39.32 -7.47 -19.76
CA VAL A 228 -40.16 -8.27 -20.67
C VAL A 228 -39.43 -9.48 -21.21
N GLU A 229 -40.19 -10.53 -21.54
CA GLU A 229 -39.62 -11.75 -22.10
C GLU A 229 -38.92 -11.48 -23.45
N GLY A 230 -37.72 -12.05 -23.59
CA GLY A 230 -36.87 -11.90 -24.78
C GLY A 230 -35.95 -10.67 -24.76
N ASP A 231 -36.16 -9.72 -23.85
CA ASP A 231 -35.22 -8.64 -23.60
C ASP A 231 -33.99 -9.19 -22.87
N LYS A 232 -32.87 -9.30 -23.59
CA LYS A 232 -31.66 -10.01 -23.13
C LYS A 232 -30.40 -9.28 -23.55
N GLY A 233 -29.44 -9.20 -22.64
CA GLY A 233 -28.14 -8.60 -22.88
C GLY A 233 -27.14 -9.03 -21.81
N GLY A 234 -25.85 -8.99 -22.12
CA GLY A 234 -24.82 -9.42 -21.17
C GLY A 234 -23.47 -9.70 -21.84
N LEU A 235 -22.67 -10.56 -21.21
CA LEU A 235 -21.34 -10.92 -21.67
C LEU A 235 -21.39 -11.88 -22.87
N ILE A 236 -20.42 -11.74 -23.77
CA ILE A 236 -20.18 -12.66 -24.87
C ILE A 236 -18.71 -13.05 -24.96
N ILE A 237 -18.47 -14.35 -25.06
CA ILE A 237 -17.19 -14.95 -25.43
C ILE A 237 -17.34 -15.46 -26.86
N TYR A 238 -16.55 -14.94 -27.79
CA TYR A 238 -16.81 -15.06 -29.22
C TYR A 238 -15.64 -15.71 -29.94
N GLN A 239 -15.90 -16.81 -30.67
CA GLN A 239 -14.97 -17.36 -31.65
C GLN A 239 -15.42 -17.00 -33.07
N ASN A 240 -16.67 -17.31 -33.39
CA ASN A 240 -17.33 -16.99 -34.66
C ASN A 240 -18.86 -16.94 -34.47
N ALA A 241 -19.62 -16.78 -35.56
CA ALA A 241 -21.08 -16.66 -35.48
C ALA A 241 -21.78 -17.91 -34.89
N ASP A 242 -21.23 -19.09 -35.14
CA ASP A 242 -21.78 -20.38 -34.73
C ASP A 242 -21.24 -20.83 -33.36
N ASN A 243 -20.00 -20.45 -33.04
CA ASN A 243 -19.32 -20.78 -31.79
C ASN A 243 -19.12 -19.54 -30.92
N LYS A 244 -20.01 -19.40 -29.93
CA LYS A 244 -19.98 -18.34 -28.92
C LYS A 244 -20.65 -18.81 -27.64
N ILE A 245 -20.22 -18.23 -26.51
CA ILE A 245 -20.88 -18.38 -25.22
C ILE A 245 -21.51 -17.03 -24.87
N GLU A 246 -22.78 -17.04 -24.47
CA GLU A 246 -23.52 -15.84 -24.07
C GLU A 246 -23.97 -15.99 -22.61
N PHE A 247 -23.55 -15.07 -21.75
CA PHE A 247 -23.97 -14.99 -20.35
C PHE A 247 -24.86 -13.76 -20.19
N LEU A 248 -26.17 -13.97 -20.23
CA LEU A 248 -27.17 -12.92 -20.45
C LEU A 248 -28.05 -12.70 -19.22
N GLU A 249 -28.21 -11.43 -18.87
CA GLU A 249 -29.31 -10.96 -18.02
C GLU A 249 -30.62 -11.01 -18.81
N SER A 250 -31.71 -11.41 -18.15
CA SER A 250 -33.02 -11.59 -18.79
C SER A 250 -34.16 -11.44 -17.80
N HIS A 251 -35.33 -11.02 -18.29
CA HIS A 251 -36.49 -10.83 -17.43
C HIS A 251 -36.85 -12.07 -16.61
N SER A 252 -36.99 -11.91 -15.30
CA SER A 252 -37.45 -12.95 -14.39
C SER A 252 -38.53 -12.40 -13.46
N ILE A 253 -39.76 -12.91 -13.61
CA ILE A 253 -40.94 -12.54 -12.80
C ILE A 253 -40.71 -12.80 -11.30
N ASN A 254 -39.80 -13.72 -10.97
CA ASN A 254 -39.50 -14.13 -9.60
C ASN A 254 -38.20 -13.51 -9.04
N SER A 255 -37.44 -12.78 -9.86
CA SER A 255 -36.21 -12.11 -9.41
C SER A 255 -36.54 -10.70 -8.93
N SER A 256 -36.16 -10.39 -7.69
CA SER A 256 -36.09 -9.02 -7.18
C SER A 256 -34.68 -8.46 -7.23
N LYS A 257 -33.75 -9.15 -7.90
CA LYS A 257 -32.32 -8.84 -7.91
C LYS A 257 -31.92 -8.22 -9.24
N GLU A 258 -31.35 -7.03 -9.19
CA GLU A 258 -30.75 -6.35 -10.34
C GLU A 258 -29.26 -6.72 -10.39
N HIS A 259 -28.84 -7.51 -11.37
CA HIS A 259 -27.43 -7.83 -11.56
C HIS A 259 -26.78 -6.69 -12.37
N ARG A 260 -25.91 -5.92 -11.71
CA ARG A 260 -25.30 -4.72 -12.30
C ARG A 260 -23.86 -4.95 -12.75
N GLU A 261 -23.25 -6.05 -12.34
CA GLU A 261 -21.91 -6.41 -12.76
C GLU A 261 -21.83 -7.87 -13.18
N TRP A 262 -21.23 -8.11 -14.34
CA TRP A 262 -20.94 -9.44 -14.86
C TRP A 262 -19.45 -9.64 -14.96
N LEU A 263 -18.98 -10.83 -14.62
CA LEU A 263 -17.56 -11.20 -14.67
C LEU A 263 -17.41 -12.53 -15.41
N ALA A 264 -16.45 -12.61 -16.33
CA ALA A 264 -15.99 -13.86 -16.91
C ALA A 264 -14.48 -14.02 -16.74
N THR A 265 -14.01 -15.22 -16.42
CA THR A 265 -12.59 -15.51 -16.18
C THR A 265 -12.16 -16.72 -16.98
N SER A 266 -10.99 -16.68 -17.61
CA SER A 266 -10.47 -17.77 -18.43
C SER A 266 -9.30 -18.50 -17.78
N THR A 267 -9.26 -19.82 -17.91
CA THR A 267 -8.08 -20.67 -17.68
C THR A 267 -7.88 -21.56 -18.90
N GLY A 268 -6.98 -21.19 -19.80
CA GLY A 268 -6.92 -21.73 -21.15
C GLY A 268 -8.24 -21.46 -21.89
N GLU A 269 -8.90 -22.52 -22.34
CA GLU A 269 -10.20 -22.46 -23.04
C GLU A 269 -11.41 -22.51 -22.08
N GLN A 270 -11.20 -22.78 -20.79
CA GLN A 270 -12.26 -22.84 -19.80
C GLN A 270 -12.65 -21.42 -19.39
N TRP A 271 -13.96 -21.13 -19.38
CA TRP A 271 -14.54 -19.87 -18.93
C TRP A 271 -15.48 -20.10 -17.76
N ASP A 272 -15.29 -19.34 -16.69
CA ASP A 272 -16.18 -19.30 -15.53
C ASP A 272 -16.88 -17.95 -15.48
N PHE A 273 -18.19 -17.95 -15.21
CA PHE A 273 -19.05 -16.78 -15.23
C PHE A 273 -19.60 -16.49 -13.83
N TYR A 274 -19.66 -15.20 -13.50
CA TYR A 274 -20.12 -14.71 -12.22
C TYR A 274 -21.02 -13.49 -12.42
N SER A 275 -21.95 -13.28 -11.50
CA SER A 275 -22.74 -12.06 -11.43
C SER A 275 -22.71 -11.48 -10.02
N LYS A 276 -22.93 -10.17 -9.91
CA LYS A 276 -22.95 -9.47 -8.64
C LYS A 276 -24.19 -8.60 -8.53
N VAL A 277 -24.88 -8.76 -7.41
CA VAL A 277 -26.07 -7.99 -7.02
C VAL A 277 -25.72 -7.07 -5.86
N ASP A 278 -24.99 -7.59 -4.87
CA ASP A 278 -24.59 -6.88 -3.66
C ASP A 278 -23.05 -6.68 -3.62
N ALA A 279 -22.38 -7.14 -2.56
CA ALA A 279 -20.97 -6.85 -2.31
C ALA A 279 -19.98 -7.82 -2.99
N THR A 280 -20.42 -9.03 -3.36
CA THR A 280 -19.54 -10.12 -3.84
C THR A 280 -20.05 -10.74 -5.14
N PHE A 281 -19.13 -11.23 -5.96
CA PHE A 281 -19.44 -12.04 -7.14
C PHE A 281 -19.87 -13.45 -6.74
N ASP A 282 -21.04 -13.87 -7.21
CA ASP A 282 -21.55 -15.23 -7.10
C ASP A 282 -21.23 -16.01 -8.38
N TYR A 283 -20.72 -17.23 -8.23
CA TYR A 283 -20.51 -18.13 -9.36
C TYR A 283 -21.85 -18.51 -9.99
N ALA A 284 -21.95 -18.38 -11.30
CA ALA A 284 -23.16 -18.66 -12.05
C ALA A 284 -23.03 -19.93 -12.90
N ASP A 285 -22.02 -20.02 -13.76
CA ASP A 285 -21.86 -21.13 -14.71
C ASP A 285 -20.43 -21.23 -15.26
N SER A 286 -20.16 -22.25 -16.09
CA SER A 286 -18.89 -22.43 -16.78
C SER A 286 -19.04 -23.13 -18.13
N ASP A 287 -18.22 -22.79 -19.11
CA ASP A 287 -18.21 -23.43 -20.43
C ASP A 287 -16.81 -23.37 -21.10
N LYS A 288 -16.62 -24.04 -22.24
CA LYS A 288 -15.34 -24.12 -22.96
C LYS A 288 -15.42 -23.50 -24.35
N LEU A 289 -14.52 -22.57 -24.62
CA LEU A 289 -14.37 -21.98 -25.95
C LEU A 289 -12.98 -21.37 -26.13
N GLU A 290 -12.34 -21.71 -27.25
CA GLU A 290 -11.17 -20.98 -27.75
C GLU A 290 -11.63 -19.65 -28.36
N ALA A 291 -11.70 -18.62 -27.52
CA ALA A 291 -12.24 -17.32 -27.88
C ALA A 291 -11.25 -16.50 -28.72
N THR A 292 -11.74 -15.85 -29.76
CA THR A 292 -10.98 -14.84 -30.52
C THR A 292 -11.30 -13.43 -30.07
N LYS A 293 -12.49 -13.20 -29.51
CA LYS A 293 -12.99 -11.91 -29.03
C LYS A 293 -13.79 -12.10 -27.74
N ILE A 294 -13.90 -11.02 -26.98
CA ILE A 294 -14.72 -10.92 -25.76
C ILE A 294 -15.43 -9.58 -25.74
N GLY A 295 -16.54 -9.48 -25.01
CA GLY A 295 -17.21 -8.19 -24.82
C GLY A 295 -18.66 -8.35 -24.39
N VAL A 296 -19.53 -7.51 -24.95
CA VAL A 296 -20.94 -7.41 -24.58
C VAL A 296 -21.83 -7.63 -25.81
N VAL A 297 -22.96 -8.30 -25.61
CA VAL A 297 -24.02 -8.47 -26.60
C VAL A 297 -25.36 -8.01 -26.03
N LEU A 298 -26.14 -7.30 -26.84
CA LEU A 298 -27.55 -7.01 -26.62
C LEU A 298 -28.34 -7.69 -27.74
N LYS A 299 -29.26 -8.58 -27.38
CA LYS A 299 -29.98 -9.41 -28.36
C LYS A 299 -30.90 -8.53 -29.20
N LYS A 300 -31.11 -8.89 -30.47
CA LYS A 300 -32.10 -8.21 -31.32
C LYS A 300 -33.49 -8.21 -30.68
N GLY A 301 -34.24 -7.15 -30.93
CA GLY A 301 -35.53 -6.93 -30.27
C GLY A 301 -36.25 -5.70 -30.78
N VAL A 302 -37.51 -5.57 -30.39
CA VAL A 302 -38.32 -4.38 -30.69
C VAL A 302 -38.06 -3.36 -29.59
N ALA A 303 -37.56 -2.18 -29.96
CA ALA A 303 -37.10 -1.13 -29.04
C ALA A 303 -38.16 -0.61 -28.04
N ASP A 304 -39.43 -0.95 -28.25
CA ASP A 304 -40.51 -0.80 -27.27
C ASP A 304 -41.22 -2.16 -27.22
N PRO A 305 -41.19 -2.91 -26.10
CA PRO A 305 -40.87 -2.50 -24.73
C PRO A 305 -39.43 -2.74 -24.23
N TYR A 306 -38.46 -3.02 -25.09
CA TYR A 306 -37.12 -3.45 -24.66
C TYR A 306 -36.26 -2.29 -24.14
N LYS A 307 -35.39 -2.56 -23.15
CA LYS A 307 -34.56 -1.52 -22.54
C LYS A 307 -33.19 -1.39 -23.23
N PRO A 308 -32.68 -0.17 -23.42
CA PRO A 308 -31.28 -0.03 -23.80
C PRO A 308 -30.36 -0.56 -22.70
N LEU A 309 -29.18 -1.03 -23.10
CA LEU A 309 -28.13 -1.47 -22.19
C LEU A 309 -27.08 -0.37 -22.08
N ASP A 310 -26.96 0.24 -20.90
CA ASP A 310 -26.00 1.31 -20.62
C ASP A 310 -24.79 0.72 -19.89
N ILE A 311 -23.61 0.78 -20.50
CA ILE A 311 -22.37 0.28 -19.88
C ILE A 311 -21.60 1.48 -19.31
N ASP A 312 -21.35 1.45 -18.01
CA ASP A 312 -20.52 2.43 -17.28
C ASP A 312 -19.04 2.17 -17.56
N ARG A 313 -18.63 0.90 -17.42
CA ARG A 313 -17.21 0.55 -17.45
C ARG A 313 -16.98 -0.89 -17.88
N ILE A 314 -15.90 -1.11 -18.64
CA ILE A 314 -15.36 -2.46 -18.91
C ILE A 314 -13.92 -2.53 -18.44
N ILE A 315 -13.62 -3.56 -17.65
CA ILE A 315 -12.28 -3.82 -17.08
C ILE A 315 -11.81 -5.19 -17.56
N ILE A 316 -10.63 -5.24 -18.18
CA ILE A 316 -9.97 -6.47 -18.60
C ILE A 316 -8.62 -6.57 -17.90
N THR A 317 -8.38 -7.71 -17.27
CA THR A 317 -7.18 -7.99 -16.50
C THR A 317 -6.64 -9.38 -16.81
N SER A 318 -5.41 -9.69 -16.39
CA SER A 318 -4.77 -10.99 -16.60
C SER A 318 -5.23 -12.08 -15.60
N GLY A 319 -6.37 -11.87 -14.94
CA GLY A 319 -6.96 -12.79 -13.96
C GLY A 319 -7.80 -12.06 -12.92
N HIS A 320 -8.56 -12.77 -12.09
CA HIS A 320 -9.52 -12.14 -11.16
C HIS A 320 -9.06 -12.04 -9.71
N LYS A 321 -7.86 -12.55 -9.38
CA LYS A 321 -7.32 -12.57 -8.02
C LYS A 321 -6.08 -11.71 -7.89
N LEU A 322 -5.93 -11.05 -6.75
CA LEU A 322 -4.68 -10.44 -6.31
C LEU A 322 -3.78 -11.54 -5.74
N LYS A 323 -2.54 -11.61 -6.20
CA LYS A 323 -1.58 -12.65 -5.82
C LYS A 323 -0.52 -12.06 -4.90
N LEU A 324 -0.50 -12.47 -3.64
CA LEU A 324 0.59 -12.12 -2.72
C LEU A 324 1.58 -13.28 -2.62
N ARG A 325 2.87 -13.00 -2.72
CA ARG A 325 3.96 -14.00 -2.71
C ARG A 325 5.07 -13.57 -1.76
N GLN A 326 5.97 -14.49 -1.46
CA GLN A 326 7.06 -14.33 -0.48
C GLN A 326 6.57 -13.99 0.92
N LEU A 327 5.34 -14.40 1.25
CA LEU A 327 4.80 -14.30 2.60
C LEU A 327 5.41 -15.38 3.49
N PHE A 328 5.49 -15.12 4.80
CA PHE A 328 5.84 -16.14 5.77
C PHE A 328 4.64 -17.04 6.06
N PRO A 329 4.88 -18.34 6.35
CA PRO A 329 3.84 -19.22 6.86
C PRO A 329 3.10 -18.60 8.04
N ASN A 330 1.79 -18.82 8.10
CA ASN A 330 0.89 -18.28 9.13
C ASN A 330 0.79 -16.74 9.21
N ASN A 331 1.28 -16.00 8.21
CA ASN A 331 0.87 -14.60 8.11
C ASN A 331 -0.65 -14.49 7.93
N ARG A 332 -1.24 -13.49 8.57
CA ARG A 332 -2.64 -13.11 8.38
C ARG A 332 -2.71 -11.92 7.44
N VAL A 333 -3.43 -12.05 6.34
CA VAL A 333 -3.61 -11.00 5.34
C VAL A 333 -5.01 -10.44 5.41
N ILE A 334 -5.12 -9.12 5.50
CA ILE A 334 -6.38 -8.39 5.64
C ILE A 334 -6.55 -7.49 4.43
N LEU A 335 -7.67 -7.63 3.73
CA LEU A 335 -8.10 -6.71 2.67
C LEU A 335 -9.08 -5.70 3.28
N LYS A 336 -8.82 -4.41 3.06
CA LYS A 336 -9.68 -3.31 3.48
C LYS A 336 -10.09 -2.44 2.31
N ASP A 337 -11.28 -1.85 2.40
CA ASP A 337 -11.74 -0.80 1.49
C ASP A 337 -11.02 0.54 1.73
N GLU A 338 -11.38 1.57 0.96
CA GLU A 338 -10.82 2.92 1.09
C GLU A 338 -11.06 3.58 2.46
N ASN A 339 -12.16 3.21 3.12
CA ASN A 339 -12.58 3.72 4.42
C ASN A 339 -11.96 2.94 5.59
N GLY A 340 -11.20 1.88 5.30
CA GLY A 340 -10.57 1.01 6.29
C GLY A 340 -11.48 -0.12 6.80
N THR A 341 -12.66 -0.31 6.21
CA THR A 341 -13.54 -1.45 6.53
C THR A 341 -12.88 -2.74 6.07
N THR A 342 -12.83 -3.74 6.94
CA THR A 342 -12.29 -5.06 6.58
C THR A 342 -13.26 -5.82 5.70
N LEU A 343 -12.80 -6.19 4.50
CA LEU A 343 -13.56 -6.95 3.51
C LEU A 343 -13.26 -8.45 3.59
N SER A 344 -12.00 -8.82 3.82
CA SER A 344 -11.63 -10.23 4.03
C SER A 344 -10.41 -10.37 4.93
N ILE A 345 -10.32 -11.51 5.59
CA ILE A 345 -9.18 -11.94 6.39
C ILE A 345 -8.81 -13.34 5.90
N ASN A 346 -7.56 -13.49 5.45
CA ASN A 346 -7.05 -14.73 4.87
C ASN A 346 -5.80 -15.17 5.62
N GLN A 347 -5.61 -16.48 5.77
CA GLN A 347 -4.47 -17.05 6.50
C GLN A 347 -3.53 -17.76 5.51
N VAL A 348 -2.24 -17.42 5.52
CA VAL A 348 -1.23 -18.13 4.73
C VAL A 348 -1.03 -19.52 5.31
N GLY A 349 -1.19 -20.54 4.47
CA GLY A 349 -1.03 -21.94 4.88
C GLY A 349 0.39 -22.25 5.36
N LYS A 350 0.53 -23.22 6.27
CA LYS A 350 1.81 -23.59 6.90
C LYS A 350 2.92 -24.00 5.94
N LEU A 351 2.57 -24.48 4.74
CA LEU A 351 3.50 -24.94 3.71
C LEU A 351 3.56 -23.99 2.51
N ASN A 352 2.89 -22.84 2.59
CA ASN A 352 2.78 -21.89 1.49
C ASN A 352 3.60 -20.63 1.79
N THR A 353 4.15 -20.04 0.73
CA THR A 353 4.87 -18.75 0.77
C THR A 353 4.09 -17.65 0.06
N GLY A 354 2.77 -17.78 0.00
CA GLY A 354 1.90 -16.87 -0.73
C GLY A 354 0.42 -17.22 -0.60
N ILE A 355 -0.42 -16.32 -1.06
CA ILE A 355 -1.88 -16.46 -1.04
C ILE A 355 -2.51 -15.70 -2.21
N ASP A 356 -3.65 -16.20 -2.68
CA ASP A 356 -4.48 -15.52 -3.68
C ASP A 356 -5.73 -14.97 -3.01
N ILE A 357 -6.03 -13.71 -3.29
CA ILE A 357 -7.10 -12.95 -2.63
C ILE A 357 -8.10 -12.54 -3.71
N ASN A 358 -9.37 -12.85 -3.47
CA ASN A 358 -10.46 -12.36 -4.31
C ASN A 358 -10.64 -10.86 -4.08
N LEU A 359 -10.67 -10.09 -5.16
CA LEU A 359 -11.02 -8.67 -5.09
C LEU A 359 -12.55 -8.51 -5.26
N PRO A 360 -13.17 -7.49 -4.64
CA PRO A 360 -14.59 -7.16 -4.84
C PRO A 360 -14.93 -6.71 -6.28
N SER A 361 -13.91 -6.34 -7.05
CA SER A 361 -13.93 -5.85 -8.43
C SER A 361 -12.55 -6.07 -9.04
N LEU A 362 -12.45 -6.23 -10.37
CA LEU A 362 -11.17 -6.38 -11.08
C LEU A 362 -10.30 -5.12 -11.01
N GLU A 363 -10.89 -3.96 -10.79
CA GLU A 363 -10.21 -2.73 -10.36
C GLU A 363 -10.74 -2.37 -8.98
N PHE A 364 -9.84 -2.30 -7.99
CA PHE A 364 -10.22 -2.11 -6.59
C PHE A 364 -9.22 -1.21 -5.87
N GLN A 365 -9.69 -0.05 -5.41
CA GLN A 365 -8.92 0.83 -4.55
C GLN A 365 -9.10 0.41 -3.08
N GLY A 366 -8.00 0.17 -2.38
CA GLY A 366 -8.06 -0.26 -1.00
C GLY A 366 -6.70 -0.42 -0.33
N THR A 367 -6.68 -1.19 0.75
CA THR A 367 -5.46 -1.46 1.54
C THR A 367 -5.30 -2.95 1.80
N ILE A 368 -4.08 -3.46 1.64
CA ILE A 368 -3.66 -4.77 2.13
C ILE A 368 -2.80 -4.58 3.37
N GLU A 369 -3.14 -5.29 4.45
CA GLU A 369 -2.31 -5.41 5.64
C GLU A 369 -1.86 -6.86 5.80
N VAL A 370 -0.60 -7.06 6.15
CA VAL A 370 -0.05 -8.36 6.51
C VAL A 370 0.37 -8.31 7.98
N CYS A 371 -0.10 -9.25 8.77
CA CYS A 371 0.24 -9.42 10.17
C CYS A 371 1.02 -10.72 10.41
N ASP A 372 1.86 -10.73 11.44
CA ASP A 372 2.49 -11.94 11.97
C ASP A 372 1.51 -12.83 12.77
N GLU A 373 2.01 -13.95 13.30
CA GLU A 373 1.23 -14.90 14.11
C GLU A 373 0.69 -14.29 15.41
N GLN A 374 1.28 -13.20 15.89
CA GLN A 374 0.91 -12.49 17.11
C GLN A 374 -0.07 -11.32 16.82
N ASN A 375 -0.53 -11.18 15.57
CA ASN A 375 -1.36 -10.09 15.06
C ASN A 375 -0.68 -8.71 15.02
N SER A 376 0.65 -8.67 15.05
CA SER A 376 1.39 -7.42 14.82
C SER A 376 1.43 -7.13 13.32
N LEU A 377 1.16 -5.89 12.92
CA LEU A 377 1.29 -5.46 11.52
C LEU A 377 2.75 -5.52 11.09
N ILE A 378 3.05 -6.18 9.97
CA ILE A 378 4.41 -6.31 9.41
C ILE A 378 4.58 -5.64 8.05
N ALA A 379 3.51 -5.55 7.24
CA ALA A 379 3.52 -4.84 5.97
C ALA A 379 2.14 -4.23 5.69
N GLU A 380 2.13 -3.08 5.02
CA GLU A 380 0.91 -2.42 4.54
C GLU A 380 1.12 -1.92 3.12
N LYS A 381 0.07 -2.00 2.29
CA LYS A 381 0.02 -1.37 0.98
C LYS A 381 -1.36 -0.80 0.71
N LYS A 382 -1.42 0.52 0.57
CA LYS A 382 -2.56 1.23 -0.01
C LYS A 382 -2.30 1.48 -1.49
N ALA A 383 -3.18 1.01 -2.36
CA ALA A 383 -3.02 1.14 -3.81
C ALA A 383 -4.35 0.92 -4.56
N LEU A 384 -4.33 1.25 -5.85
CA LEU A 384 -5.30 0.72 -6.81
C LEU A 384 -4.81 -0.65 -7.28
N PHE A 385 -5.53 -1.69 -6.87
CA PHE A 385 -5.23 -3.07 -7.22
C PHE A 385 -6.01 -3.49 -8.46
N TYR A 386 -5.38 -4.34 -9.27
CA TYR A 386 -6.04 -5.01 -10.37
C TYR A 386 -6.05 -6.52 -10.17
N GLY A 387 -7.10 -7.18 -10.68
CA GLY A 387 -7.09 -8.64 -10.82
C GLY A 387 -5.85 -9.08 -11.60
N GLY A 388 -5.21 -10.17 -11.17
CA GLY A 388 -3.96 -10.65 -11.76
C GLY A 388 -2.69 -9.93 -11.29
N ASP A 389 -2.80 -8.83 -10.53
CA ASP A 389 -1.63 -8.21 -9.90
C ASP A 389 -0.87 -9.22 -9.03
N ILE A 390 0.46 -9.17 -9.09
CA ILE A 390 1.35 -9.91 -8.20
C ILE A 390 2.11 -8.93 -7.33
N TYR A 391 1.99 -9.09 -6.01
CA TYR A 391 2.79 -8.38 -5.03
C TYR A 391 3.66 -9.35 -4.26
N ASN A 392 4.90 -8.96 -4.02
CA ASN A 392 5.83 -9.72 -3.21
C ASN A 392 6.07 -8.98 -1.90
N MET A 393 6.21 -9.74 -0.82
CA MET A 393 6.70 -9.22 0.44
C MET A 393 8.23 -9.31 0.46
N GLY A 394 8.89 -8.16 0.61
CA GLY A 394 10.36 -8.10 0.66
C GLY A 394 10.84 -6.75 1.17
N SER A 395 12.13 -6.47 1.06
CA SER A 395 12.67 -5.19 1.53
C SER A 395 12.20 -4.04 0.62
N PRO A 396 11.86 -2.87 1.19
CA PRO A 396 11.58 -1.64 0.45
C PRO A 396 12.86 -0.98 -0.07
N LEU A 397 13.77 -1.77 -0.65
CA LEU A 397 14.95 -1.24 -1.31
C LEU A 397 14.60 -0.91 -2.75
N LYS A 398 14.81 0.33 -3.14
CA LYS A 398 14.53 0.82 -4.49
C LYS A 398 15.82 1.05 -5.23
N ILE A 399 15.84 0.77 -6.53
CA ILE A 399 16.88 1.29 -7.42
C ILE A 399 16.26 2.41 -8.23
N ILE A 400 16.89 3.58 -8.29
CA ILE A 400 16.38 4.75 -9.00
C ILE A 400 17.37 5.14 -10.10
N MET A 401 16.84 5.33 -11.31
CA MET A 401 17.53 5.84 -12.49
C MET A 401 16.72 7.02 -13.04
N ASP A 402 17.34 8.18 -13.26
CA ASP A 402 16.68 9.38 -13.81
C ASP A 402 15.37 9.74 -13.09
N SER A 403 15.40 9.70 -11.75
CA SER A 403 14.25 9.96 -10.86
C SER A 403 13.08 8.98 -10.99
N LYS A 404 13.27 7.84 -11.68
CA LYS A 404 12.31 6.75 -11.78
C LYS A 404 12.83 5.50 -11.08
N GLU A 405 11.98 4.85 -10.31
CA GLU A 405 12.26 3.54 -9.74
C GLU A 405 12.37 2.51 -10.87
N LEU A 406 13.44 1.73 -10.86
CA LEU A 406 13.61 0.57 -11.72
C LEU A 406 12.76 -0.58 -11.15
N ASN A 407 12.01 -1.20 -12.04
CA ASN A 407 11.22 -2.39 -11.74
C ASN A 407 12.10 -3.63 -11.89
N ASP A 408 11.86 -4.65 -11.08
CA ASP A 408 12.55 -5.94 -11.17
C ASP A 408 11.89 -6.89 -12.20
N THR A 409 10.80 -6.48 -12.86
CA THR A 409 10.18 -7.19 -14.01
C THR A 409 10.45 -6.57 -15.37
N ASP A 410 10.62 -5.25 -15.44
CA ASP A 410 11.00 -4.59 -16.67
C ASP A 410 12.53 -4.52 -16.78
N PRO A 411 13.11 -4.76 -17.97
CA PRO A 411 14.55 -4.65 -18.12
C PRO A 411 14.97 -3.20 -17.84
N THR A 412 16.15 -3.03 -17.28
CA THR A 412 16.85 -1.75 -17.31
C THR A 412 17.14 -1.42 -18.77
N ASN A 413 16.33 -0.53 -19.32
CA ASN A 413 16.40 -0.14 -20.72
C ASN A 413 17.16 1.18 -20.86
N LEU A 414 18.37 1.10 -21.39
CA LEU A 414 19.20 2.28 -21.63
C LEU A 414 19.06 2.80 -23.07
N GLY A 415 18.16 2.22 -23.87
CA GLY A 415 18.00 2.52 -25.28
C GLY A 415 19.13 1.96 -26.14
N ASN A 416 19.23 2.45 -27.37
CA ASN A 416 20.25 2.02 -28.32
C ASN A 416 21.61 2.61 -27.96
N MET A 417 22.66 1.80 -28.14
CA MET A 417 24.01 2.29 -27.95
C MET A 417 24.50 3.07 -29.17
N ILE A 418 24.66 4.38 -29.01
CA ILE A 418 25.18 5.29 -30.06
C ILE A 418 26.69 5.53 -29.89
N GLU A 419 27.20 5.44 -28.65
CA GLU A 419 28.61 5.70 -28.28
C GLU A 419 29.31 4.41 -27.84
N GLY A 420 30.61 4.25 -28.06
CA GLY A 420 31.33 3.00 -27.71
C GLY A 420 31.40 2.69 -26.20
N LYS A 421 31.11 3.68 -25.35
CA LYS A 421 31.13 3.58 -23.89
C LYS A 421 30.11 4.54 -23.28
N ARG A 422 29.31 4.10 -22.31
CA ARG A 422 28.34 4.96 -21.59
C ARG A 422 28.39 4.68 -20.09
N ILE A 423 28.40 5.72 -19.26
CA ILE A 423 28.31 5.61 -17.80
C ILE A 423 26.99 6.23 -17.34
N ILE A 424 26.19 5.47 -16.60
CA ILE A 424 24.92 5.89 -16.03
C ILE A 424 25.05 5.94 -14.51
N LYS A 425 24.53 7.00 -13.90
CA LYS A 425 24.43 7.12 -12.44
C LYS A 425 23.08 6.58 -11.98
N MET A 426 23.09 5.74 -10.97
CA MET A 426 21.90 5.20 -10.31
C MET A 426 22.06 5.37 -8.80
N MET A 427 20.97 5.18 -8.07
CA MET A 427 21.01 5.09 -6.61
C MET A 427 20.23 3.88 -6.13
N VAL A 428 20.68 3.27 -5.05
CA VAL A 428 19.86 2.39 -4.22
C VAL A 428 19.36 3.18 -3.03
N GLN A 429 18.06 3.14 -2.76
CA GLN A 429 17.44 3.84 -1.66
C GLN A 429 16.87 2.82 -0.68
N ASN A 430 17.20 3.02 0.60
CA ASN A 430 16.61 2.31 1.71
C ASN A 430 15.51 3.16 2.34
N GLU A 431 14.26 2.83 2.02
CA GLU A 431 13.09 3.46 2.65
C GLU A 431 12.69 2.76 3.96
N ASN A 432 13.50 1.82 4.47
CA ASN A 432 13.27 1.23 5.78
C ASN A 432 13.52 2.24 6.91
N SER A 433 12.82 2.05 8.03
CA SER A 433 13.16 2.65 9.33
C SER A 433 14.38 1.99 10.00
N VAL A 434 14.93 0.93 9.41
CA VAL A 434 16.13 0.21 9.87
C VAL A 434 17.20 0.14 8.79
N ALA A 435 18.45 -0.04 9.20
CA ALA A 435 19.54 -0.27 8.26
C ALA A 435 19.41 -1.66 7.61
N VAL A 436 19.78 -1.77 6.33
CA VAL A 436 19.96 -3.04 5.63
C VAL A 436 21.42 -3.41 5.66
N HIS A 437 21.73 -4.67 5.94
CA HIS A 437 23.09 -5.20 6.00
C HIS A 437 23.41 -6.13 4.83
N ASN A 438 24.70 -6.28 4.54
CA ASN A 438 25.22 -7.15 3.49
C ASN A 438 24.59 -6.91 2.10
N LEU A 439 24.23 -5.65 1.82
CA LEU A 439 23.66 -5.23 0.56
C LEU A 439 24.67 -5.42 -0.58
N LYS A 440 24.24 -6.11 -1.63
CA LYS A 440 24.96 -6.35 -2.88
C LYS A 440 24.08 -6.00 -4.07
N ILE A 441 24.71 -5.53 -5.13
CA ILE A 441 24.08 -5.26 -6.41
C ILE A 441 24.83 -6.02 -7.50
N SER A 442 24.11 -6.69 -8.40
CA SER A 442 24.70 -7.40 -9.54
C SER A 442 23.94 -7.14 -10.84
N ILE A 443 24.64 -7.24 -11.96
CA ILE A 443 24.04 -7.30 -13.30
C ILE A 443 23.54 -8.73 -13.54
N GLU A 444 22.31 -8.85 -14.05
CA GLU A 444 21.74 -10.13 -14.47
C GLU A 444 21.23 -10.09 -15.91
N GLN A 445 21.24 -11.27 -16.53
CA GLN A 445 20.66 -11.45 -17.85
C GLN A 445 19.14 -11.26 -17.81
N TYR A 446 18.61 -10.54 -18.81
CA TYR A 446 17.18 -10.41 -19.05
C TYR A 446 16.75 -11.29 -20.23
N MET A 447 16.00 -12.36 -19.97
CA MET A 447 15.59 -13.35 -21.00
C MET A 447 16.78 -13.83 -21.84
N GLU A 448 16.63 -13.97 -23.16
CA GLU A 448 17.76 -14.26 -24.07
C GLU A 448 18.62 -13.05 -24.46
N ARG A 449 18.41 -11.86 -23.87
CA ARG A 449 19.16 -10.64 -24.26
C ARG A 449 20.60 -10.67 -23.76
N VAL A 450 21.51 -10.11 -24.54
CA VAL A 450 22.96 -10.13 -24.28
C VAL A 450 23.50 -8.86 -23.60
N GLY A 451 22.66 -7.85 -23.37
CA GLY A 451 23.09 -6.53 -22.88
C GLY A 451 23.80 -6.57 -21.52
N TYR A 452 23.55 -7.59 -20.71
CA TYR A 452 24.22 -7.84 -19.43
C TYR A 452 25.73 -8.08 -19.58
N THR A 453 26.18 -8.66 -20.70
CA THR A 453 27.61 -8.94 -20.97
C THR A 453 28.42 -7.67 -21.23
N TRP A 454 27.75 -6.54 -21.45
CA TRP A 454 28.37 -5.25 -21.73
C TRP A 454 28.36 -4.33 -20.52
N ALA A 455 27.67 -4.72 -19.44
CA ALA A 455 27.40 -3.88 -18.29
C ALA A 455 28.23 -4.30 -17.08
N ASP A 456 28.92 -3.33 -16.48
CA ASP A 456 29.64 -3.46 -15.22
C ASP A 456 29.15 -2.40 -14.22
N ILE A 457 29.28 -2.66 -12.92
CA ILE A 457 28.85 -1.78 -11.84
C ILE A 457 30.08 -1.32 -11.04
N SER A 458 30.00 -0.08 -10.51
CA SER A 458 31.01 0.49 -9.62
C SER A 458 30.42 1.45 -8.59
N LEU A 459 31.04 1.54 -7.40
CA LEU A 459 30.77 2.57 -6.39
C LEU A 459 31.67 3.81 -6.52
N ASP A 460 32.72 3.76 -7.33
CA ASP A 460 33.75 4.81 -7.39
C ASP A 460 34.13 5.22 -8.83
N LYS A 461 33.51 4.60 -9.83
CA LYS A 461 33.78 4.75 -11.28
C LYS A 461 35.16 4.25 -11.73
N SER A 462 35.87 3.53 -10.88
CA SER A 462 37.23 3.02 -11.15
C SER A 462 37.31 1.50 -11.07
N ASN A 463 36.65 0.90 -10.08
CA ASN A 463 36.58 -0.55 -9.90
C ASN A 463 35.26 -1.06 -10.47
N TRP A 464 35.33 -1.71 -11.63
CA TRP A 464 34.18 -2.22 -12.38
C TRP A 464 34.08 -3.74 -12.23
N ALA A 465 32.89 -4.24 -11.91
CA ALA A 465 32.60 -5.66 -11.78
C ALA A 465 31.13 -5.96 -12.11
N ASP A 466 30.82 -7.22 -12.39
CA ASP A 466 29.44 -7.73 -12.55
C ASP A 466 28.64 -7.70 -11.24
N GLN A 467 29.32 -7.70 -10.09
CA GLN A 467 28.74 -7.58 -8.76
C GLN A 467 29.59 -6.70 -7.83
N ILE A 468 28.91 -5.86 -7.05
CA ILE A 468 29.53 -5.04 -5.99
C ILE A 468 28.83 -5.25 -4.65
N ALA A 469 29.58 -5.04 -3.55
CA ALA A 469 29.04 -4.99 -2.20
C ALA A 469 28.94 -3.52 -1.74
N ILE A 470 27.75 -3.11 -1.32
CA ILE A 470 27.49 -1.82 -0.67
C ILE A 470 27.68 -1.93 0.85
N GLY A 471 27.43 -3.11 1.41
CA GLY A 471 27.59 -3.37 2.83
C GLY A 471 26.35 -2.94 3.60
N THR A 472 26.46 -1.92 4.47
CA THR A 472 25.32 -1.44 5.27
C THR A 472 24.75 -0.16 4.67
N LEU A 473 23.45 -0.15 4.42
CA LEU A 473 22.71 1.03 4.00
C LEU A 473 21.78 1.47 5.13
N GLY A 474 22.00 2.66 5.68
CA GLY A 474 21.23 3.18 6.82
C GLY A 474 19.73 3.32 6.54
N ALA A 475 18.93 3.38 7.60
CA ALA A 475 17.50 3.70 7.50
C ALA A 475 17.28 5.04 6.78
N ASN A 476 16.24 5.12 5.94
CA ASN A 476 15.89 6.34 5.18
C ASN A 476 17.07 7.00 4.47
N SER A 477 18.00 6.19 3.96
CA SER A 477 19.24 6.67 3.32
C SER A 477 19.38 6.10 1.92
N TYR A 478 20.35 6.59 1.16
CA TYR A 478 20.63 6.10 -0.18
C TYR A 478 22.14 5.97 -0.39
N SER A 479 22.52 5.12 -1.36
CA SER A 479 23.89 5.00 -1.85
C SER A 479 23.89 5.11 -3.37
N GLU A 480 24.84 5.86 -3.90
CA GLU A 480 25.01 6.03 -5.33
C GLU A 480 25.91 4.94 -5.91
N PHE A 481 25.59 4.50 -7.11
CA PHE A 481 26.43 3.60 -7.89
C PHE A 481 26.38 3.97 -9.37
N TRP A 482 27.31 3.42 -10.14
CA TRP A 482 27.44 3.68 -11.57
C TRP A 482 27.39 2.38 -12.34
N VAL A 483 26.70 2.41 -13.48
CA VAL A 483 26.70 1.33 -14.46
C VAL A 483 27.47 1.80 -15.68
N LEU A 484 28.53 1.08 -16.02
CA LEU A 484 29.29 1.25 -17.23
C LEU A 484 28.78 0.25 -18.26
N VAL A 485 28.39 0.72 -19.44
CA VAL A 485 28.13 -0.12 -20.60
C VAL A 485 29.23 0.09 -21.64
N THR A 486 29.87 -0.99 -22.08
CA THR A 486 30.92 -0.98 -23.12
C THR A 486 30.51 -1.85 -24.30
N LYS A 487 30.49 -1.31 -25.52
CA LYS A 487 30.12 -2.11 -26.70
C LYS A 487 31.13 -3.21 -26.95
N ASP A 488 30.66 -4.44 -27.13
CA ASP A 488 31.44 -5.41 -27.88
C ASP A 488 31.43 -5.00 -29.36
N LEU A 489 32.61 -4.59 -29.86
CA LEU A 489 32.79 -4.18 -31.26
C LEU A 489 32.54 -5.33 -32.25
N ASN A 490 32.50 -6.58 -31.78
CA ASN A 490 32.18 -7.75 -32.60
C ASN A 490 30.67 -8.01 -32.73
N TYR A 491 29.82 -7.31 -31.96
CA TYR A 491 28.37 -7.44 -32.03
C TYR A 491 27.77 -6.48 -33.08
N ILE A 492 27.20 -7.05 -34.14
CA ILE A 492 26.68 -6.34 -35.33
C ILE A 492 25.18 -5.96 -35.18
N GLY A 493 24.56 -6.20 -34.02
CA GLY A 493 23.14 -5.90 -33.79
C GLY A 493 22.84 -4.44 -33.38
N PHE A 494 21.66 -3.94 -33.78
CA PHE A 494 21.05 -2.68 -33.33
C PHE A 494 20.00 -2.92 -32.24
N GLU A 495 20.33 -3.74 -31.23
CA GLU A 495 19.43 -3.99 -30.12
C GLU A 495 19.61 -2.93 -29.01
N PRO A 496 18.52 -2.51 -28.35
CA PRO A 496 18.61 -1.70 -27.14
C PRO A 496 19.38 -2.46 -26.05
N ILE A 497 20.11 -1.73 -25.21
CA ILE A 497 20.82 -2.33 -24.07
C ILE A 497 19.78 -2.68 -23.01
N LEU A 498 19.54 -3.98 -22.85
CA LEU A 498 18.60 -4.55 -21.88
C LEU A 498 19.32 -5.54 -20.95
N PHE A 499 19.19 -5.34 -19.64
CA PHE A 499 19.64 -6.24 -18.59
C PHE A 499 18.83 -5.98 -17.30
N ASN A 500 18.96 -6.84 -16.30
CA ASN A 500 18.39 -6.64 -14.98
C ASN A 500 19.47 -6.19 -13.99
N ILE A 501 19.07 -5.42 -12.99
CA ILE A 501 19.90 -5.15 -11.82
C ILE A 501 19.26 -5.89 -10.64
N LYS A 502 20.01 -6.83 -10.08
CA LYS A 502 19.56 -7.59 -8.91
C LYS A 502 20.12 -7.00 -7.65
N LEU A 503 19.27 -6.99 -6.64
CA LEU A 503 19.61 -6.60 -5.28
C LEU A 503 19.57 -7.84 -4.37
N GLN A 504 20.59 -8.00 -3.53
CA GLN A 504 20.67 -9.03 -2.49
C GLN A 504 21.05 -8.41 -1.16
N HIS A 505 20.43 -8.84 -0.06
CA HIS A 505 20.78 -8.44 1.30
C HIS A 505 20.31 -9.51 2.30
N ASP A 506 20.67 -9.35 3.57
CA ASP A 506 20.27 -10.23 4.68
C ASP A 506 18.82 -10.05 5.15
#